data_AF-A0A7Y3XAW3-F1
#
_entry.id   AF-A0A7Y3XAW3-F1
#
_cell.length_a   1.000
_cell.length_b   1.000
_cell.length_c   1.000
_cell.angle_alpha   90.00
_cell.angle_beta   90.00
_cell.angle_gamma   90.00
#
_symmetry.space_group_name_H-M   'P 1'
#
loop_
_entity.id
_entity.type
_entity.pdbx_description
1 polymer ?
#
loop_
_entity_poly.entity_id
_entity_poly.type
_entity_poly.pdbx_seq_one_letter_code
_entity_poly.pdbx_strand_id
1 'polypeptide(L)'
;MQQLIPLTCFFDSIKRPTAQQISQVKQYFWKTSFSNRYTSGQSNAKMDSDIERIKEIADGESNVFSSYEYTVTENTLINTKFSKANPLTRAFLLLMAQYHPVDLVKNQRVDLGTSLASYNRKEYHHVFPQAYLKSKSVHHDDIFCVLNFCFLSSDSNKAISRKAPSTYFETLVPQDTFTDVLSSNVLPINKTIYQKDDYKTFIDRRASEVVSKIDELTA
;
A
#
# COMPACT_ATOMS: atom_id res chain seq x y z
N MET A 1 6.24 13.20 6.85
CA MET A 1 5.97 14.51 7.50
C MET A 1 6.04 15.63 6.46
N GLN A 2 6.96 15.53 5.50
CA GLN A 2 7.25 16.50 4.45
C GLN A 2 6.02 16.88 3.62
N GLN A 3 5.23 15.91 3.15
CA GLN A 3 4.02 16.18 2.33
C GLN A 3 2.93 16.96 3.07
N LEU A 4 2.89 16.93 4.41
CA LEU A 4 1.83 17.63 5.16
C LEU A 4 1.95 19.16 5.04
N ILE A 5 3.15 19.68 4.84
CA ILE A 5 3.41 21.13 4.76
C ILE A 5 2.75 21.74 3.51
N PRO A 6 3.06 21.29 2.28
CA PRO A 6 2.38 21.75 1.08
C PRO A 6 0.87 21.47 1.12
N LEU A 7 0.44 20.31 1.66
CA LEU A 7 -1.01 20.04 1.82
C LEU A 7 -1.69 21.04 2.78
N THR A 8 -1.03 21.42 3.86
CA THR A 8 -1.57 22.43 4.80
C THR A 8 -1.64 23.79 4.12
N CYS A 9 -0.61 24.18 3.37
CA CYS A 9 -0.62 25.42 2.59
C CYS A 9 -1.77 25.45 1.59
N PHE A 10 -2.06 24.34 0.92
CA PHE A 10 -3.21 24.26 0.00
C PHE A 10 -4.53 24.60 0.72
N PHE A 11 -4.84 23.91 1.81
CA PHE A 11 -6.11 24.09 2.52
C PHE A 11 -6.20 25.42 3.29
N ASP A 12 -5.06 26.06 3.59
CA ASP A 12 -5.01 27.42 4.12
C ASP A 12 -5.33 28.45 3.02
N SER A 13 -4.77 28.28 1.83
CA SER A 13 -4.98 29.17 0.68
C SER A 13 -6.39 29.09 0.07
N ILE A 14 -7.08 27.94 0.19
CA ILE A 14 -8.41 27.74 -0.41
C ILE A 14 -9.44 27.10 0.54
N LYS A 15 -10.51 27.84 0.84
CA LYS A 15 -11.59 27.37 1.73
C LYS A 15 -12.51 26.32 1.11
N ARG A 16 -12.71 26.38 -0.21
CA ARG A 16 -13.65 25.52 -0.96
C ARG A 16 -13.02 25.07 -2.28
N PRO A 17 -12.10 24.09 -2.24
CA PRO A 17 -11.43 23.61 -3.44
C PRO A 17 -12.41 22.89 -4.38
N THR A 18 -12.20 23.04 -5.69
CA THR A 18 -12.95 22.31 -6.71
C THR A 18 -12.51 20.86 -6.80
N ALA A 19 -13.33 20.01 -7.44
CA ALA A 19 -12.97 18.61 -7.69
C ALA A 19 -11.65 18.47 -8.48
N GLN A 20 -11.42 19.37 -9.44
CA GLN A 20 -10.19 19.39 -10.24
C GLN A 20 -8.97 19.73 -9.38
N GLN A 21 -9.06 20.73 -8.50
CA GLN A 21 -7.97 21.10 -7.59
C GLN A 21 -7.65 19.96 -6.62
N ILE A 22 -8.67 19.32 -6.04
CA ILE A 22 -8.50 18.13 -5.18
C ILE A 22 -7.84 16.99 -5.95
N SER A 23 -8.20 16.77 -7.22
CA SER A 23 -7.58 15.73 -8.05
C SER A 23 -6.09 15.97 -8.24
N GLN A 24 -5.67 17.20 -8.55
CA GLN A 24 -4.25 17.54 -8.70
C GLN A 24 -3.47 17.38 -7.39
N VAL A 25 -4.07 17.74 -6.26
CA VAL A 25 -3.47 17.52 -4.92
C VAL A 25 -3.31 16.03 -4.61
N LYS A 26 -4.27 15.19 -5.01
CA LYS A 26 -4.16 13.73 -4.88
C LYS A 26 -3.04 13.17 -5.78
N GLN A 27 -2.95 13.61 -7.03
CA GLN A 27 -1.86 13.21 -7.93
C GLN A 27 -0.48 13.56 -7.33
N TYR A 28 -0.33 14.79 -6.83
CA TYR A 28 0.87 15.21 -6.10
C TYR A 28 1.21 14.27 -4.94
N PHE A 29 0.22 13.97 -4.09
CA PHE A 29 0.40 13.08 -2.96
C PHE A 29 0.92 11.71 -3.40
N TRP A 30 0.26 11.06 -4.35
CA TRP A 30 0.64 9.71 -4.79
C TRP A 30 1.98 9.68 -5.54
N LYS A 31 2.19 10.61 -6.48
CA LYS A 31 3.47 10.73 -7.22
C LYS A 31 4.64 10.89 -6.26
N THR A 32 4.51 11.77 -5.27
CA THR A 32 5.59 12.00 -4.32
C THR A 32 5.74 10.89 -3.28
N SER A 33 4.65 10.23 -2.86
CA SER A 33 4.69 9.10 -1.90
C SER A 33 5.41 7.86 -2.45
N PHE A 34 5.31 7.61 -3.76
CA PHE A 34 5.98 6.50 -4.44
C PHE A 34 7.26 6.95 -5.20
N SER A 35 7.87 8.06 -4.77
CA SER A 35 9.12 8.57 -5.33
C SER A 35 10.23 8.68 -4.27
N ASN A 36 11.47 8.87 -4.74
CA ASN A 36 12.60 9.24 -3.90
C ASN A 36 12.71 10.76 -3.63
N ARG A 37 11.63 11.54 -3.83
CA ARG A 37 11.67 13.01 -3.74
C ARG A 37 12.28 13.50 -2.43
N TYR A 38 11.79 13.03 -1.29
CA TYR A 38 12.23 13.51 0.04
C TYR A 38 13.37 12.72 0.66
N THR A 39 13.80 11.61 0.04
CA THR A 39 14.87 10.74 0.53
C THR A 39 16.23 11.02 -0.11
N SER A 40 16.26 11.71 -1.26
CA SER A 40 17.48 12.00 -2.04
C SER A 40 18.21 13.31 -1.67
N GLY A 41 18.04 13.81 -0.44
CA GLY A 41 18.63 15.09 0.00
C GLY A 41 17.88 16.34 -0.50
N GLN A 42 18.30 17.53 -0.02
CA GLN A 42 17.67 18.83 -0.31
C GLN A 42 16.15 18.88 -0.01
N SER A 43 15.71 18.18 1.04
CA SER A 43 14.29 18.03 1.34
C SER A 43 13.59 19.37 1.57
N ASN A 44 14.27 20.36 2.17
CA ASN A 44 13.71 21.70 2.40
C ASN A 44 13.44 22.42 1.06
N ALA A 45 14.43 22.53 0.18
CA ALA A 45 14.26 23.20 -1.12
C ALA A 45 13.19 22.53 -1.99
N LYS A 46 13.07 21.20 -1.93
CA LYS A 46 12.00 20.46 -2.62
C LYS A 46 10.63 20.77 -2.03
N MET A 47 10.51 20.87 -0.71
CA MET A 47 9.28 21.25 -0.04
C MET A 47 8.89 22.71 -0.34
N ASP A 48 9.86 23.62 -0.38
CA ASP A 48 9.62 25.02 -0.76
C ASP A 48 9.09 25.09 -2.19
N SER A 49 9.71 24.36 -3.11
CA SER A 49 9.19 24.21 -4.49
C SER A 49 7.79 23.61 -4.53
N ASP A 50 7.50 22.59 -3.71
CA ASP A 50 6.17 21.98 -3.64
C ASP A 50 5.10 22.95 -3.14
N ILE A 51 5.45 23.84 -2.19
CA ILE A 51 4.56 24.88 -1.69
C ILE A 51 4.19 25.85 -2.82
N GLU A 52 5.18 26.32 -3.58
CA GLU A 52 4.92 27.22 -4.71
C GLU A 52 4.03 26.56 -5.77
N ARG A 53 4.30 25.30 -6.12
CA ARG A 53 3.43 24.54 -7.05
C ARG A 53 2.01 24.38 -6.50
N ILE A 54 1.85 24.09 -5.21
CA ILE A 54 0.53 23.97 -4.60
C ILE A 54 -0.27 25.28 -4.68
N LYS A 55 0.37 26.44 -4.53
CA LYS A 55 -0.31 27.74 -4.66
C LYS A 55 -0.88 27.94 -6.06
N GLU A 56 -0.16 27.50 -7.10
CA GLU A 56 -0.67 27.54 -8.48
C GLU A 56 -1.98 26.75 -8.62
N ILE A 57 -2.10 25.59 -7.96
CA ILE A 57 -3.38 24.84 -7.95
C ILE A 57 -4.48 25.67 -7.27
N ALA A 58 -4.17 26.33 -6.15
CA ALA A 58 -5.14 27.16 -5.44
C ALA A 58 -5.63 28.33 -6.33
N ASP A 59 -4.75 28.88 -7.17
CA ASP A 59 -5.05 29.94 -8.14
C ASP A 59 -5.83 29.45 -9.39
N GLY A 60 -6.02 28.13 -9.53
CA GLY A 60 -6.82 27.53 -10.59
C GLY A 60 -6.01 26.95 -11.75
N GLU A 61 -4.68 26.93 -11.64
CA GLU A 61 -3.82 26.32 -12.65
C GLU A 61 -4.04 24.81 -12.76
N SER A 62 -3.85 24.29 -13.97
CA SER A 62 -4.07 22.89 -14.32
C SER A 62 -2.78 22.20 -14.70
N ASN A 63 -2.71 20.88 -14.50
CA ASN A 63 -1.56 20.03 -14.81
C ASN A 63 -0.26 20.45 -14.08
N VAL A 64 -0.39 21.01 -12.88
CA VAL A 64 0.74 21.55 -12.09
C VAL A 64 1.78 20.46 -11.75
N PHE A 65 1.37 19.21 -11.56
CA PHE A 65 2.29 18.11 -11.24
C PHE A 65 2.51 17.14 -12.42
N SER A 66 2.32 17.62 -13.66
CA SER A 66 2.56 16.83 -14.88
C SER A 66 4.02 16.39 -15.03
N SER A 67 4.98 17.18 -14.55
CA SER A 67 6.42 16.84 -14.61
C SER A 67 6.90 15.94 -13.46
N TYR A 68 6.03 15.63 -12.50
CA TYR A 68 6.39 14.79 -11.36
C TYR A 68 6.10 13.34 -11.71
N GLU A 69 7.05 12.47 -11.41
CA GLU A 69 6.91 11.03 -11.64
C GLU A 69 7.21 10.28 -10.35
N TYR A 70 6.50 9.16 -10.15
CA TYR A 70 6.90 8.19 -9.13
C TYR A 70 8.11 7.41 -9.64
N THR A 71 8.91 6.83 -8.75
CA THR A 71 10.16 6.13 -9.13
C THR A 71 10.22 4.69 -8.63
N VAL A 72 9.22 4.26 -7.86
CA VAL A 72 9.10 2.89 -7.38
C VAL A 72 8.86 1.93 -8.55
N THR A 73 9.58 0.82 -8.54
CA THR A 73 9.41 -0.29 -9.49
C THR A 73 8.91 -1.54 -8.76
N GLU A 74 8.48 -2.56 -9.49
CA GLU A 74 8.21 -3.89 -8.92
C GLU A 74 9.39 -4.39 -8.08
N ASN A 75 10.62 -4.28 -8.62
CA ASN A 75 11.83 -4.68 -7.90
C ASN A 75 12.07 -3.85 -6.63
N THR A 76 11.71 -2.56 -6.63
CA THR A 76 11.75 -1.72 -5.42
C THR A 76 10.81 -2.28 -4.35
N LEU A 77 9.58 -2.67 -4.72
CA LEU A 77 8.60 -3.23 -3.78
C LEU A 77 9.06 -4.59 -3.26
N ILE A 78 9.50 -5.49 -4.15
CA ILE A 78 9.96 -6.84 -3.80
C ILE A 78 11.10 -6.80 -2.80
N ASN A 79 12.08 -5.91 -2.99
CA ASN A 79 13.24 -5.79 -2.09
C ASN A 79 12.98 -4.90 -0.86
N THR A 80 11.77 -4.35 -0.69
CA THR A 80 11.44 -3.53 0.46
C THR A 80 10.96 -4.38 1.62
N LYS A 81 11.72 -4.38 2.72
CA LYS A 81 11.31 -4.97 3.99
C LYS A 81 10.23 -4.13 4.67
N PHE A 82 9.19 -4.79 5.15
CA PHE A 82 8.11 -4.14 5.89
C PHE A 82 8.62 -3.47 7.17
N SER A 83 8.39 -2.16 7.27
CA SER A 83 8.61 -1.40 8.50
C SER A 83 7.71 -0.17 8.50
N LYS A 84 6.98 0.09 9.60
CA LYS A 84 6.17 1.31 9.72
C LYS A 84 7.00 2.60 9.64
N ALA A 85 8.32 2.52 9.91
CA ALA A 85 9.23 3.64 9.76
C ALA A 85 9.58 3.92 8.29
N ASN A 86 9.47 2.91 7.41
CA ASN A 86 9.74 3.03 5.99
C ASN A 86 8.62 3.84 5.29
N PRO A 87 8.94 4.95 4.59
CA PRO A 87 7.96 5.73 3.84
C PRO A 87 7.20 4.92 2.78
N LEU A 88 7.87 4.03 2.06
CA LEU A 88 7.26 3.21 1.02
C LEU A 88 6.27 2.20 1.61
N THR A 89 6.58 1.61 2.78
CA THR A 89 5.62 0.77 3.49
C THR A 89 4.35 1.56 3.85
N ARG A 90 4.49 2.80 4.35
CA ARG A 90 3.30 3.62 4.67
C ARG A 90 2.50 3.97 3.41
N ALA A 91 3.16 4.32 2.32
CA ALA A 91 2.51 4.59 1.04
C ALA A 91 1.72 3.37 0.53
N PHE A 92 2.33 2.18 0.56
CA PHE A 92 1.69 0.92 0.21
C PHE A 92 0.45 0.62 1.08
N LEU A 93 0.55 0.81 2.40
CA LEU A 93 -0.58 0.61 3.31
C LEU A 93 -1.74 1.58 3.03
N LEU A 94 -1.43 2.85 2.71
CA LEU A 94 -2.43 3.85 2.34
C LEU A 94 -3.07 3.55 0.98
N LEU A 95 -2.30 3.02 0.03
CA LEU A 95 -2.81 2.56 -1.25
C LEU A 95 -3.81 1.43 -1.03
N MET A 96 -3.44 0.39 -0.29
CA MET A 96 -4.37 -0.71 0.03
C MET A 96 -5.64 -0.20 0.72
N ALA A 97 -5.52 0.77 1.63
CA ALA A 97 -6.66 1.36 2.32
C ALA A 97 -7.69 2.02 1.38
N GLN A 98 -7.29 2.46 0.18
CA GLN A 98 -8.22 2.99 -0.83
C GLN A 98 -9.18 1.92 -1.37
N TYR A 99 -8.80 0.64 -1.30
CA TYR A 99 -9.57 -0.49 -1.82
C TYR A 99 -10.45 -1.16 -0.75
N HIS A 100 -10.60 -0.52 0.42
CA HIS A 100 -11.47 -0.97 1.51
C HIS A 100 -11.26 -2.46 1.88
N PRO A 101 -10.04 -2.84 2.28
CA PRO A 101 -9.69 -4.24 2.50
C PRO A 101 -10.58 -4.87 3.56
N VAL A 102 -10.97 -6.11 3.29
CA VAL A 102 -11.67 -6.97 4.23
C VAL A 102 -10.73 -8.02 4.81
N ASP A 103 -11.02 -8.47 6.02
CA ASP A 103 -10.33 -9.59 6.65
C ASP A 103 -10.46 -10.86 5.79
N LEU A 104 -9.32 -11.52 5.50
CA LEU A 104 -9.28 -12.66 4.58
C LEU A 104 -10.15 -13.85 5.00
N VAL A 105 -10.35 -14.05 6.30
CA VAL A 105 -11.09 -15.20 6.85
C VAL A 105 -12.53 -14.82 7.13
N LYS A 106 -12.75 -13.65 7.75
CA LYS A 106 -14.08 -13.24 8.21
C LYS A 106 -14.87 -12.48 7.14
N ASN A 107 -14.23 -12.00 6.08
CA ASN A 107 -14.82 -11.11 5.07
C ASN A 107 -15.53 -9.89 5.71
N GLN A 108 -14.89 -9.32 6.74
CA GLN A 108 -15.37 -8.13 7.45
C GLN A 108 -14.45 -6.96 7.16
N ARG A 109 -15.01 -5.76 7.04
CA ARG A 109 -14.21 -4.54 6.86
C ARG A 109 -13.20 -4.39 7.99
N VAL A 110 -11.95 -4.11 7.62
CA VAL A 110 -10.91 -3.80 8.59
C VAL A 110 -11.14 -2.37 9.12
N ASP A 111 -11.00 -2.19 10.44
CA ASP A 111 -10.90 -0.85 11.01
C ASP A 111 -9.55 -0.22 10.65
N LEU A 112 -9.56 0.54 9.56
CA LEU A 112 -8.37 1.24 9.06
C LEU A 112 -7.91 2.37 9.99
N GLY A 113 -8.80 3.00 10.76
CA GLY A 113 -8.45 4.07 11.68
C GLY A 113 -7.56 3.53 12.81
N THR A 114 -7.98 2.41 13.40
CA THR A 114 -7.21 1.72 14.43
C THR A 114 -5.96 1.02 13.86
N SER A 115 -6.02 0.48 12.64
CA SER A 115 -4.90 -0.23 12.02
C SER A 115 -3.75 0.69 11.60
N LEU A 116 -4.08 1.81 10.95
CA LEU A 116 -3.11 2.80 10.46
C LEU A 116 -2.51 3.66 11.58
N ALA A 117 -3.11 3.64 12.78
CA ALA A 117 -2.59 4.34 13.94
C ALA A 117 -1.14 3.93 14.26
N SER A 118 -0.32 4.91 14.65
CA SER A 118 1.11 4.73 14.89
C SER A 118 1.43 3.69 15.96
N TYR A 119 0.57 3.58 16.98
CA TYR A 119 0.73 2.68 18.13
C TYR A 119 0.23 1.24 17.90
N ASN A 120 -0.61 0.99 16.88
CA ASN A 120 -1.18 -0.35 16.69
C ASN A 120 -0.35 -1.23 15.75
N ARG A 121 0.50 -2.10 16.32
CA ARG A 121 1.28 -3.08 15.51
C ARG A 121 0.50 -4.35 15.17
N LYS A 122 -0.74 -4.53 15.64
CA LYS A 122 -1.42 -5.84 15.72
C LYS A 122 -2.32 -6.20 14.54
N GLU A 123 -2.37 -5.39 13.49
CA GLU A 123 -3.32 -5.58 12.37
C GLU A 123 -2.62 -5.86 11.03
N TYR A 124 -1.29 -6.00 11.00
CA TYR A 124 -0.54 -6.32 9.78
C TYR A 124 0.06 -7.72 9.89
N HIS A 125 -0.36 -8.61 8.99
CA HIS A 125 0.04 -10.01 9.05
C HIS A 125 0.50 -10.52 7.70
N HIS A 126 1.34 -11.54 7.74
CA HIS A 126 1.86 -12.18 6.54
C HIS A 126 0.73 -12.95 5.84
N VAL A 127 0.57 -12.75 4.54
CA VAL A 127 -0.35 -13.53 3.69
C VAL A 127 0.17 -14.96 3.58
N PHE A 128 1.46 -15.13 3.29
CA PHE A 128 2.14 -16.42 3.41
C PHE A 128 2.77 -16.50 4.82
N PRO A 129 2.27 -17.36 5.73
CA PRO A 129 2.66 -17.30 7.13
C PRO A 129 4.17 -17.46 7.34
N GLN A 130 4.75 -16.62 8.21
CA GLN A 130 6.19 -16.62 8.49
C GLN A 130 6.70 -18.02 8.89
N ALA A 131 5.98 -18.72 9.77
CA ALA A 131 6.37 -20.05 10.23
C ALA A 131 6.36 -21.08 9.09
N TYR A 132 5.40 -20.97 8.17
CA TYR A 132 5.34 -21.79 6.97
C TYR A 132 6.55 -21.53 6.06
N LEU A 133 6.83 -20.26 5.73
CA LEU A 133 7.96 -19.91 4.85
C LEU A 133 9.32 -20.26 5.46
N LYS A 134 9.50 -20.12 6.78
CA LYS A 134 10.70 -20.58 7.49
C LYS A 134 10.91 -22.09 7.35
N SER A 135 9.84 -22.89 7.40
CA SER A 135 9.93 -24.35 7.20
C SER A 135 10.34 -24.74 5.77
N LYS A 136 10.21 -23.80 4.82
CA LYS A 136 10.65 -23.92 3.42
C LYS A 136 12.01 -23.26 3.17
N SER A 137 12.72 -22.86 4.23
CA SER A 137 14.05 -22.22 4.16
C SER A 137 14.08 -20.93 3.33
N VAL A 138 12.95 -20.21 3.25
CA VAL A 138 12.90 -18.88 2.61
C VAL A 138 13.70 -17.88 3.43
N HIS A 139 14.47 -17.02 2.76
CA HIS A 139 15.34 -16.05 3.41
C HIS A 139 14.52 -15.04 4.25
N HIS A 140 15.09 -14.59 5.37
CA HIS A 140 14.39 -13.73 6.31
C HIS A 140 13.83 -12.47 5.63
N ASP A 141 14.63 -11.78 4.82
CA ASP A 141 14.18 -10.52 4.21
C ASP A 141 13.11 -10.74 3.14
N ASP A 142 13.10 -11.89 2.46
CA ASP A 142 12.04 -12.26 1.52
C ASP A 142 10.72 -12.51 2.25
N ILE A 143 10.76 -13.17 3.42
CA ILE A 143 9.56 -13.40 4.24
C ILE A 143 8.94 -12.06 4.67
N PHE A 144 9.80 -11.11 5.07
CA PHE A 144 9.38 -9.78 5.53
C PHE A 144 9.25 -8.76 4.40
N CYS A 145 9.21 -9.20 3.14
CA CYS A 145 8.86 -8.36 1.99
C CYS A 145 7.52 -7.63 2.26
N VAL A 146 7.45 -6.33 1.94
CA VAL A 146 6.25 -5.51 2.14
C VAL A 146 5.02 -6.09 1.45
N LEU A 147 5.22 -6.73 0.29
CA LEU A 147 4.17 -7.40 -0.49
C LEU A 147 3.65 -8.68 0.15
N ASN A 148 4.29 -9.20 1.20
CA ASN A 148 3.75 -10.32 1.97
C ASN A 148 2.80 -9.87 3.09
N PHE A 149 2.55 -8.57 3.29
CA PHE A 149 1.68 -8.10 4.37
C PHE A 149 0.27 -7.74 3.87
N CYS A 150 -0.73 -7.97 4.71
CA CYS A 150 -2.11 -7.54 4.53
C CYS A 150 -2.68 -7.01 5.85
N PHE A 151 -3.82 -6.33 5.75
CA PHE A 151 -4.64 -6.03 6.91
C PHE A 151 -5.38 -7.30 7.34
N LEU A 152 -5.24 -7.72 8.59
CA LEU A 152 -5.88 -8.93 9.08
C LEU A 152 -6.12 -8.81 10.58
N SER A 153 -7.29 -9.25 11.05
CA SER A 153 -7.54 -9.24 12.48
C SER A 153 -6.66 -10.25 13.21
N SER A 154 -6.30 -9.94 14.46
CA SER A 154 -5.53 -10.85 15.31
C SER A 154 -6.17 -12.24 15.46
N ASP A 155 -7.49 -12.36 15.43
CA ASP A 155 -8.19 -13.65 15.53
C ASP A 155 -8.09 -14.45 14.25
N SER A 156 -8.25 -13.81 13.09
CA SER A 156 -8.02 -14.47 11.79
C SER A 156 -6.55 -14.90 11.65
N ASN A 157 -5.60 -14.08 12.10
CA ASN A 157 -4.20 -14.46 12.16
C ASN A 157 -3.96 -15.69 13.06
N LYS A 158 -4.62 -15.79 14.23
CA LYS A 158 -4.56 -16.99 15.08
C LYS A 158 -5.17 -18.21 14.38
N ALA A 159 -6.27 -18.03 13.66
CA ALA A 159 -6.91 -19.10 12.90
C ALA A 159 -6.01 -19.62 11.77
N ILE A 160 -5.33 -18.73 11.03
CA ILE A 160 -4.35 -19.09 10.00
C ILE A 160 -3.13 -19.79 10.64
N SER A 161 -2.58 -19.21 11.71
CA SER A 161 -1.43 -19.77 12.45
C SER A 161 -0.24 -20.08 11.51
N ARG A 162 0.28 -21.30 11.55
CA ARG A 162 1.39 -21.80 10.72
C ARG A 162 0.94 -22.60 9.49
N LYS A 163 -0.36 -22.57 9.15
CA LYS A 163 -0.90 -23.36 8.03
C LYS A 163 -0.26 -22.92 6.71
N ALA A 164 -0.12 -23.87 5.78
CA ALA A 164 0.25 -23.54 4.42
C ALA A 164 -0.84 -22.66 3.76
N PRO A 165 -0.48 -21.72 2.88
CA PRO A 165 -1.43 -21.00 2.02
C PRO A 165 -2.48 -21.92 1.39
N SER A 166 -2.06 -23.01 0.75
CA SER A 166 -2.92 -24.02 0.13
C SER A 166 -3.99 -24.52 1.09
N THR A 167 -3.61 -24.82 2.33
CA THR A 167 -4.54 -25.29 3.36
C THR A 167 -5.49 -24.20 3.84
N TYR A 168 -4.99 -23.02 4.22
CA TYR A 168 -5.85 -22.02 4.86
C TYR A 168 -6.72 -21.25 3.86
N PHE A 169 -6.23 -21.01 2.63
CA PHE A 169 -7.05 -20.41 1.58
C PHE A 169 -8.18 -21.33 1.15
N GLU A 170 -8.00 -22.65 1.22
CA GLU A 170 -9.07 -23.62 0.96
C GLU A 170 -10.07 -23.70 2.12
N THR A 171 -9.56 -23.76 3.36
CA THR A 171 -10.39 -24.10 4.54
C THR A 171 -10.96 -22.91 5.31
N LEU A 172 -10.34 -21.73 5.23
CA LEU A 172 -10.70 -20.56 6.06
C LEU A 172 -11.15 -19.34 5.24
N VAL A 173 -10.67 -19.18 4.01
CA VAL A 173 -11.08 -18.06 3.15
C VAL A 173 -12.41 -18.41 2.48
N PRO A 174 -13.45 -17.54 2.54
CA PRO A 174 -14.74 -17.84 1.93
C PRO A 174 -14.64 -18.04 0.42
N GLN A 175 -15.07 -19.21 -0.07
CA GLN A 175 -14.91 -19.56 -1.48
C GLN A 175 -15.83 -18.78 -2.42
N ASP A 176 -17.04 -18.45 -1.95
CA ASP A 176 -18.06 -17.73 -2.72
C ASP A 176 -17.67 -16.27 -3.00
N THR A 177 -16.89 -15.65 -2.11
CA THR A 177 -16.41 -14.27 -2.23
C THR A 177 -14.90 -14.18 -2.39
N PHE A 178 -14.26 -15.27 -2.83
CA PHE A 178 -12.79 -15.38 -2.86
C PHE A 178 -12.15 -14.24 -3.67
N THR A 179 -12.64 -14.01 -4.89
CA THR A 179 -12.10 -12.98 -5.79
C THR A 179 -12.26 -11.58 -5.20
N ASP A 180 -13.39 -11.28 -4.55
CA ASP A 180 -13.66 -9.97 -3.96
C ASP A 180 -12.77 -9.71 -2.74
N VAL A 181 -12.59 -10.73 -1.89
CA VAL A 181 -11.68 -10.68 -0.73
C VAL A 181 -10.25 -10.40 -1.19
N LEU A 182 -9.77 -11.08 -2.24
CA LEU A 182 -8.42 -10.85 -2.77
C LEU A 182 -8.27 -9.49 -3.45
N SER A 183 -9.23 -9.11 -4.28
CA SER A 183 -9.21 -7.83 -5.00
C SER A 183 -9.20 -6.64 -4.04
N SER A 184 -10.02 -6.66 -2.98
CA SER A 184 -10.05 -5.60 -1.97
C SER A 184 -8.73 -5.45 -1.17
N ASN A 185 -7.91 -6.50 -1.14
CA ASN A 185 -6.60 -6.52 -0.49
C ASN A 185 -5.43 -6.31 -1.48
N VAL A 186 -5.73 -6.04 -2.75
CA VAL A 186 -4.74 -5.94 -3.84
C VAL A 186 -3.84 -7.19 -3.86
N LEU A 187 -4.48 -8.36 -3.84
CA LEU A 187 -3.84 -9.69 -3.91
C LEU A 187 -4.10 -10.33 -5.28
N PRO A 188 -3.17 -11.14 -5.82
CA PRO A 188 -3.38 -11.88 -7.06
C PRO A 188 -4.62 -12.79 -6.98
N ILE A 189 -5.57 -12.66 -7.91
CA ILE A 189 -6.83 -13.40 -7.86
C ILE A 189 -6.73 -14.86 -8.35
N ASN A 190 -5.62 -15.24 -8.98
CA ASN A 190 -5.42 -16.61 -9.47
C ASN A 190 -5.25 -17.61 -8.31
N LYS A 191 -6.30 -18.39 -8.05
CA LYS A 191 -6.35 -19.44 -7.00
C LYS A 191 -5.16 -20.40 -7.01
N THR A 192 -4.62 -20.70 -8.20
CA THR A 192 -3.53 -21.67 -8.37
C THR A 192 -2.27 -21.26 -7.60
N ILE A 193 -2.02 -19.96 -7.44
CA ILE A 193 -0.87 -19.42 -6.69
C ILE A 193 -0.91 -19.92 -5.25
N TYR A 194 -2.09 -19.86 -4.61
CA TYR A 194 -2.27 -20.26 -3.22
C TYR A 194 -2.35 -21.79 -3.10
N GLN A 195 -3.05 -22.46 -4.00
CA GLN A 195 -3.16 -23.93 -4.00
C GLN A 195 -1.82 -24.65 -4.13
N LYS A 196 -0.85 -24.04 -4.83
CA LYS A 196 0.50 -24.59 -5.01
C LYS A 196 1.52 -24.03 -4.01
N ASP A 197 1.10 -23.20 -3.07
CA ASP A 197 1.99 -22.49 -2.16
C ASP A 197 3.11 -21.71 -2.88
N ASP A 198 2.82 -21.16 -4.06
CA ASP A 198 3.79 -20.54 -4.96
C ASP A 198 4.11 -19.10 -4.51
N TYR A 199 4.98 -19.00 -3.51
CA TYR A 199 5.36 -17.73 -2.91
C TYR A 199 6.03 -16.77 -3.91
N LYS A 200 6.84 -17.29 -4.82
CA LYS A 200 7.57 -16.46 -5.79
C LYS A 200 6.60 -15.81 -6.77
N THR A 201 5.70 -16.61 -7.37
CA THR A 201 4.66 -16.07 -8.26
C THR A 201 3.72 -15.14 -7.50
N PHE A 202 3.41 -15.41 -6.24
CA PHE A 202 2.60 -14.50 -5.40
C PHE A 202 3.23 -13.11 -5.30
N ILE A 203 4.52 -13.03 -4.93
CA ILE A 203 5.23 -11.76 -4.78
C ILE A 203 5.34 -11.01 -6.11
N ASP A 204 5.73 -11.71 -7.18
CA ASP A 204 5.91 -11.10 -8.49
C ASP A 204 4.58 -10.56 -9.03
N ARG A 205 3.49 -11.35 -8.96
CA ARG A 205 2.17 -10.90 -9.41
C ARG A 205 1.62 -9.76 -8.56
N ARG A 206 1.80 -9.81 -7.24
CA ARG A 206 1.33 -8.74 -6.37
C ARG A 206 2.09 -7.44 -6.62
N ALA A 207 3.38 -7.51 -6.94
CA ALA A 207 4.16 -6.34 -7.32
C ALA A 207 3.56 -5.64 -8.54
N SER A 208 3.25 -6.40 -9.60
CA SER A 208 2.60 -5.86 -10.81
C SER A 208 1.23 -5.25 -10.52
N GLU A 209 0.39 -5.92 -9.72
CA GLU A 209 -0.93 -5.38 -9.33
C GLU A 209 -0.78 -4.05 -8.58
N VAL A 210 0.17 -3.96 -7.64
CA VAL A 210 0.42 -2.73 -6.88
C VAL A 210 0.91 -1.62 -7.79
N VAL A 211 1.82 -1.89 -8.74
CA VAL A 211 2.28 -0.88 -9.71
C VAL A 211 1.12 -0.40 -10.58
N SER A 212 0.29 -1.29 -11.09
CA SER A 212 -0.93 -0.91 -11.83
C SER A 212 -1.84 0.00 -11.00
N LYS A 213 -1.96 -0.24 -9.69
CA LYS A 213 -2.74 0.63 -8.79
C LYS A 213 -2.06 1.98 -8.52
N ILE A 214 -0.73 2.05 -8.57
CA ILE A 214 -0.01 3.32 -8.52
C ILE A 214 -0.27 4.12 -9.79
N ASP A 215 -0.26 3.49 -10.97
CA ASP A 215 -0.58 4.14 -12.25
C ASP A 215 -1.99 4.76 -12.20
N GLU A 216 -2.99 4.01 -11.74
CA GLU A 216 -4.37 4.50 -11.58
C GLU A 216 -4.48 5.72 -10.65
N LEU A 217 -3.68 5.76 -9.58
CA LEU A 217 -3.70 6.83 -8.58
C LEU A 217 -2.86 8.06 -8.98
N THR A 218 -2.00 7.92 -10.00
CA THR A 218 -1.08 8.98 -10.44
C THR A 218 -1.41 9.57 -11.82
N ALA A 219 -2.33 8.93 -12.56
CA ALA A 219 -2.97 9.46 -13.77
C ALA A 219 -3.82 10.72 -13.48
#